data_AF-A0A2V8MI07-F1
#
_entry.id   AF-A0A2V8MI07-F1
#
_cell.length_a   1.000
_cell.length_b   1.000
_cell.length_c   1.000
_cell.angle_alpha   90.00
_cell.angle_beta   90.00
_cell.angle_gamma   90.00
#
_symmetry.space_group_name_H-M   'P 1'
#
loop_
_entity.id
_entity.type
_entity.pdbx_description
1 polymer ?
#
loop_
_entity_poly.entity_id
_entity_poly.type
_entity_poly.pdbx_seq_one_letter_code
_entity_poly.pdbx_strand_id
1 'polypeptide(L)'
;MLHRRMQRVRVITLVFTALTAVYLYAFPAATLPYLALVFGHFAAGLLLAGLLIHVLIRTSSPGWIVTAVGAALGIVLAFTGASRPFEWLLYTHIGISVLGVVLLLAAGRRRPLITFGALSTAVLVLSASAWSLRELRWRDAYRIRNPDMPPEAQAYEGDGVNGPFFPSSSQTSHGGKIPSRFFMESQACQRCHPDIYEQWSSSAHRFSSFNNQWYRKSIEYMQDVVGVRPSKWCAGCHDPALLFSGMFDTPVRELIDKPEAHAGLGCVMCHSIAAVKSTMGQGDYTLEYPALAELAASPNKLVQAVHDFLVHVNPEPHRRTFLKPFVRSQTADFCSTCHKVHLDTHVNNYRWIRGFNDYDNWQASGVSGFGARSFYYPPKP
;
A
#
# COMPACT_ATOMS: atom_id res chain seq x y z
N MET A 1 42.57 1.08 27.86
CA MET A 1 41.47 0.14 27.53
C MET A 1 40.22 0.83 26.95
N LEU A 2 39.81 2.00 27.46
CA LEU A 2 38.60 2.72 27.02
C LEU A 2 38.60 3.09 25.53
N HIS A 3 39.73 3.56 24.99
CA HIS A 3 39.86 3.95 23.57
C HIS A 3 39.60 2.79 22.59
N ARG A 4 40.16 1.59 22.85
CA ARG A 4 39.91 0.40 22.03
C ARG A 4 38.45 -0.06 22.10
N ARG A 5 37.78 0.09 23.25
CA ARG A 5 36.34 -0.21 23.39
C ARG A 5 35.49 0.76 22.56
N MET A 6 35.73 2.06 22.65
CA MET A 6 35.00 3.06 21.85
C MET A 6 35.19 2.86 20.34
N GLN A 7 36.41 2.51 19.91
CA GLN A 7 36.67 2.17 18.52
C GLN A 7 35.87 0.95 18.05
N ARG A 8 35.80 -0.12 18.86
CA ARG A 8 35.00 -1.31 18.54
C ARG A 8 33.52 -0.98 18.44
N VAL A 9 32.97 -0.25 19.41
CA VAL A 9 31.55 0.16 19.39
C VAL A 9 31.24 0.94 18.12
N ARG A 10 32.03 1.96 17.78
CA ARG A 10 31.86 2.75 16.55
C ARG A 10 31.86 1.90 15.29
N VAL A 11 32.79 0.94 15.16
CA VAL A 11 32.85 0.06 13.98
C VAL A 11 31.62 -0.85 13.92
N ILE A 12 31.21 -1.43 15.06
CA ILE A 12 30.02 -2.28 15.14
C ILE A 12 28.78 -1.47 14.74
N THR A 13 28.62 -0.26 15.28
CA THR A 13 27.48 0.60 14.96
C THR A 13 27.48 0.99 13.49
N LEU A 14 28.63 1.36 12.92
CA LEU A 14 28.76 1.70 11.49
C LEU A 14 28.38 0.52 10.57
N VAL A 15 28.89 -0.69 10.89
CA VAL A 15 28.57 -1.91 10.14
C VAL A 15 27.08 -2.24 10.26
N PHE A 16 26.52 -2.15 11.47
CA PHE A 16 25.10 -2.36 11.70
C PHE A 16 24.24 -1.38 10.89
N THR A 17 24.52 -0.08 10.95
CA THR A 17 23.77 0.93 10.18
C THR A 17 23.90 0.72 8.67
N ALA A 18 25.07 0.33 8.17
CA ALA A 18 25.28 0.07 6.75
C ALA A 18 24.51 -1.18 6.27
N LEU A 19 24.57 -2.29 7.02
CA LEU A 19 23.86 -3.53 6.66
C LEU A 19 22.34 -3.36 6.74
N THR A 20 21.86 -2.71 7.81
CA THR A 20 20.42 -2.43 7.97
C THR A 20 19.90 -1.47 6.92
N ALA A 21 20.67 -0.47 6.48
CA ALA A 21 20.29 0.42 5.39
C ALA A 21 20.02 -0.35 4.08
N VAL A 22 20.89 -1.29 3.71
CA VAL A 22 20.71 -2.11 2.51
C VAL A 22 19.43 -2.93 2.59
N TYR A 23 19.17 -3.57 3.74
CA TYR A 23 17.96 -4.37 3.94
C TYR A 23 16.68 -3.52 3.91
N LEU A 24 16.66 -2.41 4.66
CA LEU A 24 15.51 -1.51 4.74
C LEU A 24 15.17 -0.89 3.37
N TYR A 25 16.19 -0.61 2.55
CA TYR A 25 15.98 -0.20 1.17
C TYR A 25 15.49 -1.35 0.28
N ALA A 26 16.10 -2.53 0.31
CA ALA A 26 15.74 -3.59 -0.62
C ALA A 26 14.37 -4.25 -0.34
N PHE A 27 13.97 -4.34 0.93
CA PHE A 27 12.83 -5.18 1.35
C PHE A 27 11.82 -4.45 2.25
N PRO A 28 11.18 -3.36 1.76
CA PRO A 28 10.15 -2.67 2.54
C PRO A 28 8.97 -3.61 2.84
N ALA A 29 8.67 -3.81 4.12
CA ALA A 29 7.62 -4.71 4.57
C ALA A 29 6.87 -4.13 5.78
N ALA A 30 5.55 -4.27 5.79
CA ALA A 30 4.69 -3.85 6.90
C ALA A 30 4.59 -4.97 7.96
N THR A 31 5.71 -5.31 8.59
CA THR A 31 5.80 -6.36 9.62
C THR A 31 6.49 -5.84 10.88
N LEU A 32 6.16 -6.41 12.04
CA LEU A 32 6.78 -6.03 13.31
C LEU A 32 8.32 -6.15 13.29
N PRO A 33 8.95 -7.22 12.75
CA PRO A 33 10.40 -7.29 12.67
C PRO A 33 11.03 -6.19 11.83
N TYR A 34 10.39 -5.80 10.72
CA TYR A 34 10.87 -4.70 9.88
C TYR A 34 10.79 -3.37 10.64
N LEU A 35 9.68 -3.09 11.32
CA LEU A 35 9.53 -1.87 12.13
C LEU A 35 10.55 -1.79 13.28
N ALA A 36 10.81 -2.92 13.95
CA ALA A 36 11.86 -3.00 14.97
C ALA A 36 13.25 -2.70 14.38
N LEU A 37 13.52 -3.14 13.15
CA LEU A 37 14.78 -2.86 12.46
C LEU A 37 14.91 -1.38 12.06
N VAL A 38 13.82 -0.73 11.65
CA VAL A 38 13.79 0.73 11.40
C VAL A 38 14.16 1.49 12.67
N PHE A 39 13.55 1.13 13.80
CA PHE A 39 13.88 1.74 15.09
C PHE A 39 15.34 1.48 15.48
N GLY A 40 15.82 0.26 15.30
CA GLY A 40 17.22 -0.11 15.55
C GLY A 40 18.20 0.69 14.69
N HIS A 41 17.92 0.84 13.39
CA HIS A 41 18.73 1.65 12.48
C HIS A 41 18.79 3.12 12.93
N PHE A 42 17.64 3.68 13.29
CA PHE A 42 17.55 5.05 13.81
C PHE A 42 18.36 5.24 15.10
N ALA A 43 18.15 4.37 16.11
CA ALA A 43 18.85 4.45 17.38
C ALA A 43 20.37 4.26 17.23
N ALA A 44 20.79 3.31 16.38
CA ALA A 44 22.20 3.11 16.05
C ALA A 44 22.79 4.31 15.30
N GLY A 45 22.03 4.95 14.42
CA GLY A 45 22.41 6.18 13.73
C GLY A 45 22.67 7.35 14.70
N LEU A 46 21.78 7.54 15.68
CA LEU A 46 21.97 8.55 16.73
C LEU A 46 23.21 8.27 17.60
N LEU A 47 23.40 7.01 17.99
CA LEU A 47 24.60 6.59 18.72
C LEU A 47 25.88 6.86 17.91
N LEU A 48 25.86 6.51 16.62
CA LEU A 48 26.98 6.77 15.71
C LEU A 48 27.26 8.27 15.60
N ALA A 49 26.22 9.10 15.43
CA ALA A 49 26.37 10.56 15.37
C ALA A 49 27.07 11.12 16.61
N GLY A 50 26.67 10.69 17.81
CA GLY A 50 27.33 11.09 19.06
C GLY A 50 28.79 10.63 19.14
N LEU A 51 29.07 9.40 18.70
CA LEU A 51 30.43 8.87 18.65
C LEU A 51 31.33 9.63 17.66
N LEU A 52 30.78 10.12 16.55
CA LEU A 52 31.52 10.86 15.51
C LEU A 52 32.05 12.21 16.00
N ILE A 53 31.36 12.88 16.94
CA ILE A 53 31.83 14.15 17.52
C ILE A 53 33.26 14.00 18.06
N HIS A 54 33.52 12.93 18.83
CA HIS A 54 34.84 12.67 19.39
C HIS A 54 35.90 12.36 18.32
N VAL A 55 35.49 11.79 17.20
CA VAL A 55 36.37 11.42 16.08
C VAL A 55 36.82 12.67 15.34
N LEU A 56 35.87 13.56 15.01
CA LEU A 56 36.15 14.78 14.26
C LEU A 56 37.08 15.74 15.00
N ILE A 57 37.07 15.72 16.34
CA ILE A 57 38.03 16.49 17.14
C ILE A 57 39.47 15.98 16.99
N ARG A 58 39.66 14.69 16.64
CA ARG A 58 40.96 14.02 16.63
C ARG A 58 41.51 13.68 15.24
N THR A 59 40.70 13.78 14.20
CA THR A 59 41.10 13.41 12.83
C THR A 59 40.35 14.21 11.78
N SER A 60 41.07 14.58 10.72
CA SER A 60 40.52 15.21 9.51
C SER A 60 40.35 14.22 8.35
N SER A 61 40.12 12.93 8.65
CA SER A 61 39.93 11.92 7.61
C SER A 61 38.67 12.21 6.79
N PRO A 62 38.77 12.30 5.44
CA PRO A 62 37.62 12.55 4.58
C PRO A 62 36.47 11.57 4.79
N GLY A 63 36.77 10.29 5.02
CA GLY A 63 35.74 9.27 5.26
C GLY A 63 34.90 9.55 6.51
N TRP A 64 35.53 9.94 7.62
CA TRP A 64 34.81 10.27 8.85
C TRP A 64 34.00 11.56 8.75
N ILE A 65 34.51 12.57 8.03
CA ILE A 65 33.79 13.82 7.76
C ILE A 65 32.54 13.52 6.92
N VAL A 66 32.68 12.77 5.84
CA VAL A 66 31.55 12.41 4.96
C VAL A 66 30.52 11.56 5.72
N THR A 67 30.95 10.59 6.54
CA THR A 67 30.03 9.83 7.40
C THR A 67 29.29 10.72 8.39
N ALA A 68 29.95 11.75 8.95
CA ALA A 68 29.29 12.69 9.86
C ALA A 68 28.26 13.58 9.16
N VAL A 69 28.52 14.00 7.91
CA VAL A 69 27.53 14.69 7.08
C VAL A 69 26.32 13.77 6.85
N GLY A 70 26.55 12.49 6.51
CA GLY A 70 25.49 11.51 6.38
C GLY A 70 24.65 11.38 7.65
N ALA A 71 25.30 11.26 8.82
CA ALA A 71 24.63 11.20 10.11
C ALA A 71 23.81 12.48 10.42
N ALA A 72 24.33 13.67 10.10
CA ALA A 72 23.60 14.93 10.24
C ALA A 72 22.35 14.97 9.36
N LEU A 73 22.44 14.54 8.10
CA LEU A 73 21.27 14.42 7.21
C LEU A 73 20.25 13.40 7.76
N GLY A 74 20.71 12.33 8.39
CA GLY A 74 19.85 11.35 9.06
C GLY A 74 19.09 11.95 10.25
N ILE A 75 19.74 12.83 11.03
CA ILE A 75 19.09 13.60 12.09
C ILE A 75 18.04 14.54 11.51
N VAL A 76 18.34 15.25 10.41
CA VAL A 76 17.36 16.12 9.73
C VAL A 76 16.15 15.30 9.27
N LEU A 77 16.36 14.11 8.69
CA LEU A 77 15.29 13.20 8.27
C LEU A 77 14.42 12.71 9.43
N ALA A 78 14.95 12.63 10.65
CA ALA A 78 14.15 12.30 11.83
C ALA A 78 13.05 13.33 12.11
N PHE A 79 13.27 14.59 11.71
CA PHE A 79 12.32 15.68 11.88
C PHE A 79 11.48 15.91 10.62
N THR A 80 12.10 15.94 9.43
CA THR A 80 11.38 16.20 8.17
C THR A 80 10.57 15.00 7.69
N GLY A 81 10.97 13.79 8.11
CA GLY A 81 10.44 12.53 7.59
C GLY A 81 11.00 12.21 6.21
N ALA A 82 10.79 10.96 5.79
CA ALA A 82 11.19 10.44 4.48
C ALA A 82 10.01 10.45 3.49
N SER A 83 9.14 11.48 3.57
CA SER A 83 7.97 11.65 2.71
C SER A 83 8.36 12.14 1.30
N ARG A 84 7.42 12.09 0.35
CA ARG A 84 7.69 12.44 -1.07
C ARG A 84 8.38 13.81 -1.27
N PRO A 85 7.95 14.90 -0.62
CA PRO A 85 8.63 16.20 -0.77
C PRO A 85 10.09 16.19 -0.31
N PHE A 86 10.45 15.30 0.62
CA PHE A 86 11.80 15.16 1.18
C PHE A 86 12.53 13.89 0.70
N GLU A 87 12.01 13.22 -0.34
CA GLU A 87 12.61 11.98 -0.85
C GLU A 87 14.05 12.22 -1.37
N TRP A 88 14.31 13.41 -1.93
CA TRP A 88 15.66 13.81 -2.34
C TRP A 88 16.65 13.85 -1.16
N LEU A 89 16.19 14.23 0.03
CA LEU A 89 17.00 14.29 1.24
C LEU A 89 17.35 12.87 1.71
N LEU A 90 16.40 11.94 1.63
CA LEU A 90 16.64 10.51 1.90
C LEU A 90 17.73 9.95 0.97
N TYR A 91 17.60 10.14 -0.34
CA TYR A 91 18.62 9.63 -1.28
C TYR A 91 19.98 10.30 -1.10
N THR A 92 20.00 11.58 -0.73
CA THR A 92 21.24 12.29 -0.39
C THR A 92 21.89 11.71 0.87
N HIS A 93 21.10 11.45 1.92
CA HIS A 93 21.56 10.76 3.14
C HIS A 93 22.15 9.38 2.81
N ILE A 94 21.47 8.58 1.97
CA ILE A 94 21.94 7.26 1.53
C ILE A 94 23.26 7.40 0.77
N GLY A 95 23.31 8.26 -0.25
CA GLY A 95 24.48 8.44 -1.11
C GLY A 95 25.72 8.91 -0.32
N ILE A 96 25.56 9.91 0.54
CA ILE A 96 26.64 10.43 1.40
C ILE A 96 27.09 9.36 2.41
N SER A 97 26.16 8.64 3.04
CA SER A 97 26.50 7.59 4.02
C SER A 97 27.28 6.45 3.37
N VAL A 98 26.86 6.01 2.18
CA VAL A 98 27.57 4.99 1.39
C VAL A 98 28.95 5.47 0.99
N LEU A 99 29.08 6.71 0.49
CA LEU A 99 30.38 7.29 0.14
C LEU A 99 31.33 7.32 1.34
N GLY A 100 30.83 7.72 2.51
CA GLY A 100 31.61 7.72 3.76
C GLY A 100 32.14 6.32 4.11
N VAL A 101 31.30 5.29 4.02
CA VAL A 101 31.71 3.89 4.25
C VAL A 101 32.76 3.44 3.23
N VAL A 102 32.58 3.74 1.94
CA VAL A 102 33.54 3.37 0.89
C VAL A 102 34.90 4.05 1.13
N LEU A 103 34.92 5.34 1.47
CA LEU A 103 36.15 6.07 1.79
C LEU A 103 36.87 5.48 3.00
N LEU A 104 36.14 5.13 4.07
CA LEU A 104 36.72 4.51 5.27
C LEU A 104 37.31 3.12 4.98
N LEU A 105 36.64 2.30 4.17
CA LEU A 105 37.13 0.98 3.78
C LEU A 105 38.36 1.06 2.86
N ALA A 106 38.41 2.06 1.97
CA ALA A 106 39.53 2.27 1.06
C ALA A 106 40.77 2.84 1.74
N ALA A 107 40.61 3.78 2.69
CA ALA A 107 41.71 4.49 3.35
C ALA A 107 42.67 3.57 4.12
N GLY A 108 42.21 2.40 4.58
CA GLY A 108 43.04 1.44 5.31
C GLY A 108 43.80 0.43 4.43
N ARG A 109 43.75 0.55 3.10
CA ARG A 109 44.35 -0.43 2.16
C ARG A 109 45.62 0.09 1.51
N ARG A 110 46.48 -0.85 1.07
CA ARG A 110 47.75 -0.56 0.37
C ARG A 110 47.57 0.25 -0.93
N ARG A 111 46.44 0.08 -1.63
CA ARG A 111 46.12 0.80 -2.88
C ARG A 111 44.74 1.46 -2.75
N PRO A 112 44.64 2.63 -2.09
CA PRO A 112 43.36 3.22 -1.71
C PRO A 112 42.49 3.60 -2.92
N LEU A 113 43.09 4.16 -3.99
CA LEU A 113 42.34 4.56 -5.20
C LEU A 113 41.74 3.36 -5.96
N ILE A 114 42.51 2.28 -6.12
CA ILE A 114 42.01 1.05 -6.76
C ILE A 114 40.92 0.41 -5.89
N THR A 115 41.12 0.37 -4.57
CA THR A 115 40.12 -0.16 -3.64
C THR A 115 38.84 0.66 -3.70
N PHE A 116 38.94 2.00 -3.73
CA PHE A 116 37.81 2.90 -3.87
C PHE A 116 37.03 2.63 -5.16
N GLY A 117 37.73 2.50 -6.30
CA GLY A 117 37.11 2.16 -7.59
C GLY A 117 36.37 0.82 -7.53
N ALA A 118 37.02 -0.24 -7.04
CA ALA A 118 36.41 -1.56 -6.93
C ALA A 118 35.19 -1.58 -5.99
N LEU A 119 35.28 -0.93 -4.83
CA LEU A 119 34.16 -0.81 -3.89
C LEU A 119 33.00 0.01 -4.47
N SER A 120 33.30 1.09 -5.20
CA SER A 120 32.28 1.91 -5.87
C SER A 120 31.55 1.10 -6.94
N THR A 121 32.27 0.32 -7.75
CA THR A 121 31.66 -0.60 -8.72
C THR A 121 30.78 -1.65 -8.03
N ALA A 122 31.26 -2.25 -6.94
CA ALA A 122 30.47 -3.22 -6.18
C ALA A 122 29.18 -2.59 -5.60
N VAL A 123 29.27 -1.37 -5.06
CA VAL A 123 28.11 -0.61 -4.58
C VAL A 123 27.12 -0.32 -5.70
N LEU A 124 27.59 0.08 -6.90
CA LEU A 124 26.71 0.32 -8.05
C LEU A 124 25.94 -0.94 -8.45
N VAL A 125 26.63 -2.09 -8.53
CA VAL A 125 26.00 -3.38 -8.84
C VAL A 125 24.98 -3.75 -7.76
N LEU A 126 25.35 -3.66 -6.48
CA LEU A 126 24.44 -3.93 -5.37
C LEU A 126 23.22 -3.01 -5.37
N SER A 127 23.41 -1.72 -5.69
CA SER A 127 22.32 -0.73 -5.76
C SER A 127 21.35 -1.05 -6.89
N ALA A 128 21.86 -1.42 -8.08
CA ALA A 128 21.05 -1.84 -9.20
C ALA A 128 20.26 -3.13 -8.88
N SER A 129 20.92 -4.13 -8.27
CA SER A 129 20.25 -5.36 -7.84
C SER A 129 19.18 -5.10 -6.78
N ALA A 130 19.47 -4.27 -5.78
CA ALA A 130 18.52 -3.90 -4.74
C ALA A 130 17.31 -3.14 -5.32
N TRP A 131 17.53 -2.21 -6.24
CA TRP A 131 16.46 -1.51 -6.95
C TRP A 131 15.59 -2.48 -7.76
N SER A 132 16.20 -3.39 -8.53
CA SER A 132 15.46 -4.39 -9.32
C SER A 132 14.60 -5.29 -8.45
N LEU A 133 15.15 -5.80 -7.33
CA LEU A 133 14.40 -6.61 -6.35
C LEU A 133 13.27 -5.81 -5.69
N ARG A 134 13.52 -4.53 -5.38
CA ARG A 134 12.58 -3.63 -4.73
C ARG A 134 11.41 -3.28 -5.64
N GLU A 135 11.67 -3.01 -6.92
CA GLU A 135 10.74 -2.29 -7.79
C GLU A 135 10.12 -3.15 -8.88
N LEU A 136 10.90 -3.99 -9.59
CA LEU A 136 10.36 -4.84 -10.65
C LEU A 136 9.44 -5.91 -10.08
N ARG A 137 9.89 -6.62 -9.04
CA ARG A 137 9.07 -7.64 -8.36
C ARG A 137 7.75 -7.07 -7.85
N TRP A 138 7.77 -5.85 -7.32
CA TRP A 138 6.57 -5.19 -6.81
C TRP A 138 5.59 -4.83 -7.94
N ARG A 139 6.09 -4.29 -9.06
CA ARG A 139 5.24 -3.96 -10.22
C ARG A 139 4.66 -5.21 -10.88
N ASP A 140 5.47 -6.24 -11.05
CA ASP A 140 5.06 -7.49 -11.71
C ASP A 140 4.01 -8.25 -10.88
N ALA A 141 4.16 -8.27 -9.54
CA ALA A 141 3.22 -8.93 -8.64
C ALA A 141 1.82 -8.32 -8.63
N TYR A 142 1.68 -7.05 -9.02
CA TYR A 142 0.42 -6.30 -9.00
C TYR A 142 0.00 -5.84 -10.40
N ARG A 143 0.35 -6.60 -11.44
CA ARG A 143 -0.16 -6.37 -12.79
C ARG A 143 -1.54 -7.02 -12.93
N ILE A 144 -2.52 -6.26 -13.42
CA ILE A 144 -3.85 -6.80 -13.72
C ILE A 144 -3.74 -7.55 -15.04
N ARG A 145 -4.22 -8.79 -15.07
CA ARG A 145 -4.22 -9.64 -16.27
C ARG A 145 -5.54 -10.38 -16.34
N ASN A 146 -6.28 -10.14 -17.39
CA ASN A 146 -7.49 -10.91 -17.66
C ASN A 146 -7.12 -12.38 -17.93
N PRO A 147 -7.98 -13.33 -17.53
CA PRO A 147 -7.84 -14.71 -17.96
C PRO A 147 -8.00 -14.81 -19.49
N ASP A 148 -7.40 -15.84 -20.09
CA ASP A 148 -7.48 -16.07 -21.55
C ASP A 148 -8.93 -16.24 -22.02
N MET A 149 -9.77 -16.85 -21.18
CA MET A 149 -11.20 -17.01 -21.40
C MET A 149 -11.99 -16.52 -20.18
N PRO A 150 -13.11 -15.81 -20.38
CA PRO A 150 -13.98 -15.44 -19.28
C PRO A 150 -14.69 -16.68 -18.69
N PRO A 151 -15.13 -16.61 -17.42
CA PRO A 151 -16.00 -17.65 -16.85
C PRO A 151 -17.26 -17.85 -17.69
N GLU A 152 -17.68 -19.12 -17.85
CA GLU A 152 -18.84 -19.47 -18.69
C GLU A 152 -20.18 -18.99 -18.12
N ALA A 153 -20.24 -18.78 -16.81
CA ALA A 153 -21.43 -18.33 -16.08
C ALA A 153 -21.01 -17.66 -14.75
N GLN A 154 -21.92 -16.86 -14.17
CA GLN A 154 -21.68 -16.20 -12.88
C GLN A 154 -21.32 -17.19 -11.76
N ALA A 155 -21.82 -18.43 -11.85
CA ALA A 155 -21.54 -19.52 -10.90
C ALA A 155 -20.04 -19.88 -10.78
N TYR A 156 -19.22 -19.53 -11.78
CA TYR A 156 -17.78 -19.81 -11.85
C TYR A 156 -16.91 -18.57 -11.59
N GLU A 157 -17.51 -17.44 -11.25
CA GLU A 157 -16.77 -16.22 -10.89
C GLU A 157 -16.38 -16.22 -9.39
N GLY A 158 -15.35 -15.45 -9.03
CA GLY A 158 -14.92 -15.31 -7.63
C GLY A 158 -14.56 -16.65 -6.97
N ASP A 159 -15.20 -16.95 -5.84
CA ASP A 159 -15.12 -18.25 -5.13
C ASP A 159 -16.21 -19.25 -5.57
N GLY A 160 -16.97 -18.91 -6.62
CA GLY A 160 -18.10 -19.67 -7.14
C GLY A 160 -19.29 -19.72 -6.19
N VAL A 161 -20.28 -20.57 -6.52
CA VAL A 161 -21.56 -20.65 -5.79
C VAL A 161 -21.45 -20.99 -4.30
N ASN A 162 -20.33 -21.56 -3.85
CA ASN A 162 -20.11 -21.89 -2.43
C ASN A 162 -19.32 -20.81 -1.68
N GLY A 163 -18.90 -19.76 -2.38
CA GLY A 163 -18.18 -18.63 -1.80
C GLY A 163 -19.03 -17.86 -0.78
N PRO A 164 -18.42 -17.33 0.30
CA PRO A 164 -19.15 -16.62 1.35
C PRO A 164 -19.81 -15.32 0.87
N PHE A 165 -19.29 -14.73 -0.21
CA PHE A 165 -19.74 -13.44 -0.77
C PHE A 165 -20.55 -13.57 -2.06
N PHE A 166 -20.74 -14.80 -2.54
CA PHE A 166 -21.52 -15.08 -3.75
C PHE A 166 -22.96 -14.55 -3.63
N PRO A 167 -23.55 -13.91 -4.66
CA PRO A 167 -23.10 -13.84 -6.06
C PRO A 167 -22.20 -12.65 -6.44
N SER A 168 -21.61 -11.95 -5.47
CA SER A 168 -20.46 -11.08 -5.78
C SER A 168 -19.21 -11.93 -6.02
N SER A 169 -18.37 -11.47 -6.94
CA SER A 169 -17.07 -12.09 -7.26
C SER A 169 -15.96 -11.70 -6.28
N SER A 170 -16.31 -10.93 -5.23
CA SER A 170 -15.40 -10.49 -4.18
C SER A 170 -14.84 -11.64 -3.36
N GLN A 171 -13.57 -11.50 -2.99
CA GLN A 171 -12.82 -12.50 -2.22
C GLN A 171 -11.97 -11.84 -1.13
N THR A 172 -11.52 -12.64 -0.18
CA THR A 172 -10.51 -12.25 0.81
C THR A 172 -9.30 -13.16 0.68
N SER A 173 -8.11 -12.64 0.96
CA SER A 173 -6.84 -13.37 0.79
C SER A 173 -6.74 -14.63 1.64
N HIS A 174 -7.50 -14.70 2.74
CA HIS A 174 -7.56 -15.84 3.65
C HIS A 174 -8.89 -16.62 3.55
N GLY A 175 -9.74 -16.31 2.57
CA GLY A 175 -11.03 -16.99 2.34
C GLY A 175 -12.09 -16.81 3.44
N GLY A 176 -11.84 -15.94 4.41
CA GLY A 176 -12.71 -15.72 5.58
C GLY A 176 -13.30 -14.32 5.66
N LYS A 177 -14.00 -14.06 6.76
CA LYS A 177 -14.62 -12.76 7.08
C LYS A 177 -13.57 -11.76 7.60
N ILE A 178 -13.76 -10.48 7.32
CA ILE A 178 -12.96 -9.36 7.84
C ILE A 178 -13.81 -8.59 8.85
N PRO A 179 -13.30 -8.23 10.05
CA PRO A 179 -14.07 -7.49 11.05
C PRO A 179 -14.64 -6.18 10.51
N SER A 180 -15.92 -5.88 10.78
CA SER A 180 -16.59 -4.68 10.25
C SER A 180 -15.87 -3.39 10.59
N ARG A 181 -15.29 -3.30 11.81
CA ARG A 181 -14.51 -2.15 12.28
C ARG A 181 -13.42 -1.71 11.29
N PHE A 182 -12.81 -2.65 10.56
CA PHE A 182 -11.75 -2.35 9.61
C PHE A 182 -12.23 -1.34 8.56
N PHE A 183 -13.45 -1.52 8.05
CA PHE A 183 -14.06 -0.67 7.03
C PHE A 183 -14.63 0.65 7.58
N MET A 184 -14.70 0.78 8.91
CA MET A 184 -15.31 1.91 9.61
C MET A 184 -14.29 3.00 9.99
N GLU A 185 -13.01 2.69 9.95
CA GLU A 185 -11.94 3.49 10.57
C GLU A 185 -11.31 4.52 9.61
N SER A 186 -12.04 5.00 8.60
CA SER A 186 -11.53 5.99 7.63
C SER A 186 -11.05 7.29 8.29
N GLN A 187 -11.58 7.65 9.47
CA GLN A 187 -11.11 8.79 10.25
C GLN A 187 -9.65 8.65 10.72
N ALA A 188 -9.13 7.43 10.87
CA ALA A 188 -7.73 7.22 11.20
C ALA A 188 -6.80 7.75 10.09
N CYS A 189 -7.25 7.71 8.83
CA CYS A 189 -6.51 8.24 7.69
C CYS A 189 -6.46 9.78 7.67
N GLN A 190 -7.48 10.46 8.22
CA GLN A 190 -7.57 11.93 8.26
C GLN A 190 -6.38 12.58 8.95
N ARG A 191 -5.78 11.91 9.95
CA ARG A 191 -4.64 12.46 10.71
C ARG A 191 -3.46 12.85 9.81
N CYS A 192 -3.21 12.09 8.74
CA CYS A 192 -2.11 12.33 7.80
C CYS A 192 -2.60 12.72 6.40
N HIS A 193 -3.87 12.47 6.07
CA HIS A 193 -4.47 12.75 4.76
C HIS A 193 -5.76 13.59 4.88
N PRO A 194 -5.70 14.79 5.49
CA PRO A 194 -6.89 15.60 5.76
C PRO A 194 -7.62 16.00 4.47
N ASP A 195 -6.88 16.46 3.46
CA ASP A 195 -7.47 16.96 2.20
C ASP A 195 -8.23 15.85 1.43
N ILE A 196 -7.64 14.66 1.36
CA ILE A 196 -8.26 13.51 0.68
C ILE A 196 -9.46 13.01 1.48
N TYR A 197 -9.36 13.02 2.80
CA TYR A 197 -10.48 12.65 3.67
C TYR A 197 -11.66 13.60 3.48
N GLU A 198 -11.42 14.91 3.40
CA GLU A 198 -12.46 15.91 3.14
C GLU A 198 -13.14 15.66 1.78
N GLN A 199 -12.36 15.48 0.71
CA GLN A 199 -12.89 15.16 -0.63
C GLN A 199 -13.72 13.86 -0.64
N TRP A 200 -13.21 12.82 0.02
CA TRP A 200 -13.91 11.54 0.14
C TRP A 200 -15.23 11.71 0.92
N SER A 201 -15.22 12.48 2.01
CA SER A 201 -16.38 12.63 2.91
C SER A 201 -17.62 13.21 2.23
N SER A 202 -17.44 13.95 1.13
CA SER A 202 -18.52 14.48 0.28
C SER A 202 -18.78 13.67 -0.99
N SER A 203 -18.11 12.54 -1.20
CA SER A 203 -18.15 11.78 -2.46
C SER A 203 -19.28 10.75 -2.51
N ALA A 204 -19.68 10.35 -3.72
CA ALA A 204 -20.63 9.25 -3.92
C ALA A 204 -20.13 7.91 -3.33
N HIS A 205 -18.81 7.69 -3.25
CA HIS A 205 -18.24 6.51 -2.59
C HIS A 205 -18.52 6.51 -1.08
N ARG A 206 -18.40 7.66 -0.41
CA ARG A 206 -18.81 7.78 0.99
C ARG A 206 -20.31 7.51 1.19
N PHE A 207 -21.12 7.91 0.21
CA PHE A 207 -22.58 7.73 0.22
C PHE A 207 -23.04 6.51 -0.60
N SER A 208 -22.25 5.43 -0.63
CA SER A 208 -22.55 4.24 -1.42
C SER A 208 -23.49 3.23 -0.74
N SER A 209 -23.65 3.30 0.59
CA SER A 209 -24.38 2.31 1.39
C SER A 209 -25.76 2.85 1.81
N PHE A 210 -26.32 2.45 2.95
CA PHE A 210 -27.68 2.84 3.36
C PHE A 210 -27.81 4.29 3.85
N ASN A 211 -26.68 4.99 3.91
CA ASN A 211 -26.62 6.44 3.98
C ASN A 211 -27.15 7.12 2.68
N ASN A 212 -27.37 6.37 1.60
CA ASN A 212 -28.14 6.75 0.44
C ASN A 212 -29.50 6.04 0.44
N GLN A 213 -30.58 6.81 0.53
CA GLN A 213 -31.94 6.29 0.69
C GLN A 213 -32.46 5.54 -0.53
N TRP A 214 -32.02 5.92 -1.74
CA TRP A 214 -32.39 5.24 -2.98
C TRP A 214 -31.80 3.84 -3.03
N TYR A 215 -30.51 3.74 -2.69
CA TYR A 215 -29.83 2.46 -2.60
C TYR A 215 -30.46 1.59 -1.50
N ARG A 216 -30.61 2.12 -0.28
CA ARG A 216 -31.24 1.39 0.84
C ARG A 216 -32.58 0.79 0.45
N LYS A 217 -33.49 1.60 -0.12
CA LYS A 217 -34.84 1.12 -0.51
C LYS A 217 -34.80 0.10 -1.64
N SER A 218 -33.84 0.21 -2.55
CA SER A 218 -33.64 -0.80 -3.61
C SER A 218 -33.22 -2.15 -3.03
N ILE A 219 -32.32 -2.15 -2.04
CA ILE A 219 -31.88 -3.39 -1.37
C ILE A 219 -32.98 -3.96 -0.48
N GLU A 220 -33.71 -3.15 0.29
CA GLU A 220 -34.87 -3.60 1.06
C GLU A 220 -35.90 -4.31 0.14
N TYR A 221 -36.27 -3.68 -0.98
CA TYR A 221 -37.20 -4.26 -1.94
C TYR A 221 -36.64 -5.54 -2.59
N MET A 222 -35.38 -5.52 -3.01
CA MET A 222 -34.74 -6.70 -3.60
C MET A 222 -34.77 -7.88 -2.64
N GLN A 223 -34.45 -7.66 -1.36
CA GLN A 223 -34.49 -8.73 -0.36
C GLN A 223 -35.91 -9.25 -0.09
N ASP A 224 -36.93 -8.39 -0.14
CA ASP A 224 -38.33 -8.80 0.00
C ASP A 224 -38.80 -9.70 -1.16
N VAL A 225 -38.31 -9.45 -2.37
CA VAL A 225 -38.78 -10.14 -3.58
C VAL A 225 -37.95 -11.39 -3.91
N VAL A 226 -36.63 -11.30 -3.79
CA VAL A 226 -35.71 -12.39 -4.21
C VAL A 226 -34.79 -12.89 -3.09
N GLY A 227 -34.90 -12.33 -1.88
CA GLY A 227 -34.15 -12.78 -0.70
C GLY A 227 -32.79 -12.11 -0.50
N VAL A 228 -32.17 -12.40 0.64
CA VAL A 228 -30.91 -11.79 1.10
C VAL A 228 -29.74 -12.14 0.18
N ARG A 229 -29.60 -13.41 -0.20
CA ARG A 229 -28.41 -13.90 -0.91
C ARG A 229 -28.17 -13.19 -2.25
N PRO A 230 -29.16 -13.03 -3.17
CA PRO A 230 -28.96 -12.28 -4.41
C PRO A 230 -28.42 -10.85 -4.21
N SER A 231 -28.84 -10.16 -3.14
CA SER A 231 -28.42 -8.78 -2.88
C SER A 231 -26.95 -8.64 -2.47
N LYS A 232 -26.24 -9.73 -2.14
CA LYS A 232 -24.78 -9.70 -1.91
C LYS A 232 -23.99 -9.25 -3.14
N TRP A 233 -24.56 -9.43 -4.34
CA TRP A 233 -24.04 -8.86 -5.58
C TRP A 233 -23.85 -7.33 -5.49
N CYS A 234 -24.87 -6.62 -4.97
CA CYS A 234 -24.79 -5.18 -4.74
C CYS A 234 -23.78 -4.86 -3.63
N ALA A 235 -23.80 -5.65 -2.56
CA ALA A 235 -23.00 -5.43 -1.35
C ALA A 235 -21.50 -5.48 -1.61
N GLY A 236 -21.06 -6.24 -2.63
CA GLY A 236 -19.65 -6.27 -3.06
C GLY A 236 -19.13 -4.87 -3.33
N CYS A 237 -19.88 -4.07 -4.08
CA CYS A 237 -19.43 -2.73 -4.45
C CYS A 237 -19.90 -1.62 -3.49
N HIS A 238 -20.89 -1.87 -2.64
CA HIS A 238 -21.57 -0.81 -1.88
C HIS A 238 -21.45 -0.92 -0.36
N ASP A 239 -21.42 -2.14 0.20
CA ASP A 239 -21.60 -2.41 1.63
C ASP A 239 -20.46 -3.27 2.24
N PRO A 240 -19.18 -2.89 2.08
CA PRO A 240 -18.06 -3.75 2.48
C PRO A 240 -18.06 -4.07 3.98
N ALA A 241 -18.45 -3.11 4.83
CA ALA A 241 -18.53 -3.29 6.27
C ALA A 241 -19.54 -4.38 6.68
N LEU A 242 -20.62 -4.54 5.91
CA LEU A 242 -21.64 -5.56 6.16
C LEU A 242 -21.31 -6.88 5.47
N LEU A 243 -20.87 -6.84 4.21
CA LEU A 243 -20.60 -8.04 3.42
C LEU A 243 -19.43 -8.84 3.99
N PHE A 244 -18.27 -8.20 4.17
CA PHE A 244 -17.05 -8.91 4.56
C PHE A 244 -17.05 -9.33 6.02
N SER A 245 -17.82 -8.66 6.89
CA SER A 245 -18.05 -9.10 8.27
C SER A 245 -19.07 -10.23 8.38
N GLY A 246 -19.80 -10.53 7.30
CA GLY A 246 -20.89 -11.49 7.27
C GLY A 246 -22.17 -11.01 7.93
N MET A 247 -22.26 -9.74 8.33
CA MET A 247 -23.53 -9.16 8.81
C MET A 247 -24.60 -9.18 7.72
N PHE A 248 -24.19 -9.06 6.45
CA PHE A 248 -25.11 -9.08 5.29
C PHE A 248 -25.77 -10.46 5.06
N ASP A 249 -25.45 -11.48 5.85
CA ASP A 249 -26.22 -12.74 5.91
C ASP A 249 -27.61 -12.54 6.59
N THR A 250 -27.77 -11.43 7.32
CA THR A 250 -29.02 -11.03 8.00
C THR A 250 -29.81 -10.04 7.13
N PRO A 251 -31.16 -10.08 7.14
CA PRO A 251 -31.98 -9.11 6.42
C PRO A 251 -31.60 -7.66 6.74
N VAL A 252 -31.47 -6.82 5.70
CA VAL A 252 -30.93 -5.46 5.87
C VAL A 252 -31.80 -4.58 6.76
N ARG A 253 -33.11 -4.84 6.82
CA ARG A 253 -34.04 -4.11 7.70
C ARG A 253 -33.65 -4.19 9.18
N GLU A 254 -32.97 -5.25 9.60
CA GLU A 254 -32.49 -5.41 10.97
C GLU A 254 -31.13 -4.72 11.21
N LEU A 255 -30.50 -4.21 10.15
CA LEU A 255 -29.16 -3.63 10.16
C LEU A 255 -29.15 -2.13 9.87
N ILE A 256 -30.26 -1.53 9.41
CA ILE A 256 -30.31 -0.12 8.96
C ILE A 256 -29.83 0.85 10.04
N ASP A 257 -30.09 0.58 11.31
CA ASP A 257 -29.70 1.49 12.40
C ASP A 257 -28.26 1.27 12.87
N LYS A 258 -27.57 0.25 12.35
CA LYS A 258 -26.17 -0.05 12.70
C LYS A 258 -25.22 0.88 11.94
N PRO A 259 -24.14 1.36 12.58
CA PRO A 259 -23.20 2.26 11.92
C PRO A 259 -22.51 1.62 10.70
N GLU A 260 -22.32 0.30 10.67
CA GLU A 260 -21.79 -0.45 9.53
C GLU A 260 -22.61 -0.25 8.25
N ALA A 261 -23.93 -0.11 8.37
CA ALA A 261 -24.84 0.14 7.26
C ALA A 261 -24.71 1.55 6.67
N HIS A 262 -23.94 2.43 7.32
CA HIS A 262 -23.73 3.81 6.88
C HIS A 262 -22.27 4.11 6.56
N ALA A 263 -21.40 3.10 6.60
CA ALA A 263 -19.96 3.26 6.36
C ALA A 263 -19.64 3.67 4.91
N GLY A 264 -20.37 3.13 3.94
CA GLY A 264 -20.06 3.28 2.51
C GLY A 264 -18.71 2.67 2.11
N LEU A 265 -18.19 3.08 0.96
CA LEU A 265 -16.84 2.74 0.50
C LEU A 265 -15.81 3.63 1.21
N GLY A 266 -15.31 3.17 2.36
CA GLY A 266 -14.22 3.81 3.10
C GLY A 266 -12.85 3.73 2.43
N CYS A 267 -11.86 4.44 2.97
CA CYS A 267 -10.51 4.49 2.40
C CYS A 267 -9.91 3.09 2.21
N VAL A 268 -10.01 2.26 3.26
CA VAL A 268 -9.43 0.91 3.26
C VAL A 268 -10.16 -0.04 2.30
N MET A 269 -11.39 0.26 1.87
CA MET A 269 -12.05 -0.61 0.92
C MET A 269 -11.30 -0.65 -0.41
N CYS A 270 -10.93 0.53 -0.94
CA CYS A 270 -10.11 0.62 -2.15
C CYS A 270 -8.65 0.27 -1.87
N HIS A 271 -8.11 0.77 -0.74
CA HIS A 271 -6.67 0.65 -0.44
C HIS A 271 -6.25 -0.73 0.08
N SER A 272 -7.20 -1.62 0.40
CA SER A 272 -6.93 -3.00 0.81
C SER A 272 -7.19 -4.04 -0.27
N ILE A 273 -7.58 -3.62 -1.47
CA ILE A 273 -7.55 -4.50 -2.65
C ILE A 273 -6.09 -4.88 -2.92
N ALA A 274 -5.81 -6.18 -2.82
CA ALA A 274 -4.51 -6.77 -3.07
C ALA A 274 -4.39 -7.30 -4.50
N ALA A 275 -5.50 -7.70 -5.11
CA ALA A 275 -5.55 -8.14 -6.51
C ALA A 275 -6.87 -7.74 -7.16
N VAL A 276 -6.81 -7.31 -8.42
CA VAL A 276 -7.95 -7.25 -9.33
C VAL A 276 -7.76 -8.39 -10.31
N LYS A 277 -8.68 -9.34 -10.32
CA LYS A 277 -8.50 -10.61 -11.04
C LYS A 277 -8.81 -10.47 -12.52
N SER A 278 -9.75 -9.59 -12.87
CA SER A 278 -10.06 -9.28 -14.25
C SER A 278 -10.82 -7.95 -14.38
N THR A 279 -10.93 -7.47 -15.62
CA THR A 279 -11.81 -6.37 -16.02
C THR A 279 -13.20 -6.87 -16.43
N MET A 280 -13.64 -8.03 -15.91
CA MET A 280 -15.00 -8.52 -16.11
C MET A 280 -16.01 -7.85 -15.17
N GLY A 281 -15.54 -7.22 -14.10
CA GLY A 281 -16.36 -6.45 -13.18
C GLY A 281 -16.80 -7.23 -11.95
N GLN A 282 -18.05 -7.07 -11.50
CA GLN A 282 -18.69 -7.95 -10.48
C GLN A 282 -18.12 -7.91 -9.05
N GLY A 283 -17.29 -6.91 -8.76
CA GLY A 283 -16.47 -6.89 -7.56
C GLY A 283 -15.38 -7.97 -7.55
N ASP A 284 -14.89 -8.38 -8.73
CA ASP A 284 -13.82 -9.39 -8.92
C ASP A 284 -12.44 -8.87 -8.47
N TYR A 285 -12.33 -8.68 -7.15
CA TYR A 285 -11.11 -8.31 -6.45
C TYR A 285 -10.89 -9.21 -5.24
N THR A 286 -9.65 -9.22 -4.75
CA THR A 286 -9.27 -9.86 -3.50
C THR A 286 -8.84 -8.81 -2.49
N LEU A 287 -9.52 -8.76 -1.36
CA LEU A 287 -9.14 -7.93 -0.21
C LEU A 287 -8.11 -8.63 0.66
N GLU A 288 -7.18 -7.86 1.19
CA GLU A 288 -6.24 -8.29 2.22
C GLU A 288 -6.52 -7.52 3.50
N TYR A 289 -6.61 -8.22 4.63
CA TYR A 289 -6.65 -7.58 5.96
C TYR A 289 -5.22 -7.44 6.49
N PRO A 290 -4.61 -6.23 6.47
CA PRO A 290 -3.19 -6.10 6.77
C PRO A 290 -2.90 -6.37 8.25
N ALA A 291 -1.81 -7.10 8.52
CA ALA A 291 -1.43 -7.53 9.88
C ALA A 291 -1.25 -6.37 10.88
N LEU A 292 -0.96 -5.16 10.41
CA LEU A 292 -0.74 -3.97 11.25
C LEU A 292 -1.93 -2.99 11.26
N ALA A 293 -3.08 -3.37 10.69
CA ALA A 293 -4.26 -2.49 10.63
C ALA A 293 -4.68 -1.99 12.02
N GLU A 294 -4.63 -2.85 13.04
CA GLU A 294 -5.00 -2.51 14.40
C GLU A 294 -4.06 -1.50 15.07
N LEU A 295 -2.79 -1.44 14.67
CA LEU A 295 -1.85 -0.44 15.20
C LEU A 295 -2.19 0.96 14.68
N ALA A 296 -2.59 1.07 13.40
CA ALA A 296 -2.92 2.34 12.77
C ALA A 296 -4.19 3.00 13.36
N ALA A 297 -5.15 2.17 13.78
CA ALA A 297 -6.41 2.60 14.39
C ALA A 297 -6.46 2.43 15.92
N SER A 298 -5.35 2.03 16.56
CA SER A 298 -5.30 1.80 18.01
C SER A 298 -5.73 3.05 18.77
N PRO A 299 -6.59 2.98 19.80
CA PRO A 299 -6.96 4.14 20.62
C PRO A 299 -5.84 4.57 21.58
N ASN A 300 -4.78 3.77 21.74
CA ASN A 300 -3.69 4.08 22.66
C ASN A 300 -2.76 5.15 22.05
N LYS A 301 -2.69 6.33 22.69
CA LYS A 301 -1.89 7.47 22.22
C LYS A 301 -0.40 7.16 22.05
N LEU A 302 0.18 6.28 22.88
CA LEU A 302 1.58 5.88 22.75
C LEU A 302 1.78 5.00 21.51
N VAL A 303 0.87 4.04 21.27
CA VAL A 303 0.91 3.18 20.07
C VAL A 303 0.74 4.02 18.80
N GLN A 304 -0.21 4.96 18.80
CA GLN A 304 -0.39 5.91 17.70
C GLN A 304 0.87 6.75 17.46
N ALA A 305 1.47 7.33 18.50
CA ALA A 305 2.68 8.15 18.35
C ALA A 305 3.86 7.35 17.78
N VAL A 306 4.03 6.09 18.22
CA VAL A 306 5.08 5.20 17.68
C VAL A 306 4.78 4.83 16.22
N HIS A 307 3.53 4.51 15.90
CA HIS A 307 3.08 4.25 14.53
C HIS A 307 3.35 5.46 13.62
N ASP A 308 2.87 6.64 14.01
CA ASP A 308 2.97 7.86 13.22
C ASP A 308 4.44 8.27 13.03
N PHE A 309 5.28 8.14 14.06
CA PHE A 309 6.72 8.35 13.94
C PHE A 309 7.37 7.38 12.94
N LEU A 310 7.07 6.08 13.03
CA LEU A 310 7.64 5.08 12.14
C LEU A 310 7.21 5.29 10.68
N VAL A 311 5.95 5.66 10.45
CA VAL A 311 5.45 6.02 9.11
C VAL A 311 6.12 7.31 8.62
N HIS A 312 6.33 8.30 9.49
CA HIS A 312 7.00 9.55 9.15
C HIS A 312 8.45 9.34 8.69
N VAL A 313 9.24 8.58 9.45
CA VAL A 313 10.66 8.34 9.13
C VAL A 313 10.88 7.25 8.08
N ASN A 314 9.91 6.36 7.87
CA ASN A 314 9.96 5.34 6.82
C ASN A 314 8.55 5.04 6.25
N PRO A 315 8.04 5.87 5.33
CA PRO A 315 6.67 5.73 4.81
C PRO A 315 6.51 4.62 3.76
N GLU A 316 7.60 4.02 3.26
CA GLU A 316 7.52 3.07 2.14
C GLU A 316 6.66 1.82 2.46
N PRO A 317 6.77 1.14 3.62
CA PRO A 317 5.88 0.03 3.96
C PRO A 317 4.40 0.42 3.97
N HIS A 318 4.08 1.60 4.52
CA HIS A 318 2.72 2.12 4.52
C HIS A 318 2.22 2.35 3.09
N ARG A 319 3.02 3.02 2.26
CA ARG A 319 2.71 3.26 0.83
C ARG A 319 2.47 1.95 0.08
N ARG A 320 3.32 0.94 0.23
CA ARG A 320 3.16 -0.36 -0.48
C ARG A 320 1.96 -1.16 0.02
N THR A 321 1.59 -0.97 1.28
CA THR A 321 0.41 -1.62 1.87
C THR A 321 -0.89 -1.01 1.34
N PHE A 322 -0.95 0.29 1.11
CA PHE A 322 -2.22 0.94 0.73
C PHE A 322 -2.28 1.39 -0.73
N LEU A 323 -1.15 1.52 -1.44
CA LEU A 323 -1.12 2.07 -2.79
C LEU A 323 -0.41 1.11 -3.74
N LYS A 324 -1.13 0.08 -4.18
CA LYS A 324 -0.61 -0.91 -5.14
C LYS A 324 -0.35 -0.23 -6.50
N PRO A 325 0.61 -0.74 -7.30
CA PRO A 325 0.94 -0.16 -8.60
C PRO A 325 -0.27 0.06 -9.52
N PHE A 326 -1.18 -0.92 -9.58
CA PHE A 326 -2.36 -0.86 -10.46
C PHE A 326 -3.28 0.34 -10.19
N VAL A 327 -3.32 0.86 -8.96
CA VAL A 327 -4.17 2.02 -8.60
C VAL A 327 -3.81 3.24 -9.45
N ARG A 328 -2.55 3.37 -9.88
CA ARG A 328 -2.07 4.46 -10.72
C ARG A 328 -1.75 4.06 -12.16
N SER A 329 -1.20 2.86 -12.36
CA SER A 329 -0.73 2.45 -13.68
C SER A 329 -1.81 1.78 -14.53
N GLN A 330 -2.88 1.28 -13.91
CA GLN A 330 -3.99 0.55 -14.53
C GLN A 330 -5.31 1.02 -13.89
N THR A 331 -5.48 2.34 -13.72
CA THR A 331 -6.60 2.91 -12.94
C THR A 331 -7.96 2.50 -13.48
N ALA A 332 -8.16 2.48 -14.80
CA ALA A 332 -9.43 2.07 -15.39
C ALA A 332 -9.75 0.61 -15.09
N ASP A 333 -8.77 -0.29 -15.27
CA ASP A 333 -8.89 -1.71 -14.95
C ASP A 333 -9.19 -1.91 -13.46
N PHE A 334 -8.54 -1.14 -12.58
CA PHE A 334 -8.82 -1.15 -11.15
C PHE A 334 -10.27 -0.75 -10.84
N CYS A 335 -10.77 0.34 -11.43
CA CYS A 335 -12.14 0.81 -11.22
C CYS A 335 -13.18 -0.13 -11.86
N SER A 336 -12.81 -0.86 -12.91
CA SER A 336 -13.72 -1.74 -13.64
C SER A 336 -14.36 -2.81 -12.76
N THR A 337 -13.68 -3.20 -11.67
CA THR A 337 -14.20 -4.18 -10.71
C THR A 337 -15.57 -3.80 -10.16
N CYS A 338 -15.81 -2.51 -9.89
CA CYS A 338 -17.12 -2.01 -9.46
C CYS A 338 -17.90 -1.31 -10.59
N HIS A 339 -17.19 -0.76 -11.58
CA HIS A 339 -17.79 0.05 -12.66
C HIS A 339 -18.16 -0.71 -13.94
N LYS A 340 -18.20 -2.03 -13.84
CA LYS A 340 -18.70 -2.93 -14.87
C LYS A 340 -19.44 -4.07 -14.20
N VAL A 341 -20.69 -4.27 -14.61
CA VAL A 341 -21.52 -5.33 -14.03
C VAL A 341 -22.49 -5.93 -15.06
N HIS A 342 -22.97 -7.12 -14.72
CA HIS A 342 -23.97 -7.95 -15.37
C HIS A 342 -24.78 -8.68 -14.30
N LEU A 343 -25.99 -9.09 -14.63
CA LEU A 343 -26.83 -9.87 -13.74
C LEU A 343 -27.07 -11.21 -14.40
N ASP A 344 -27.05 -12.28 -13.62
CA ASP A 344 -27.44 -13.62 -14.08
C ASP A 344 -28.54 -14.19 -13.16
N THR A 345 -28.93 -15.42 -13.41
CA THR A 345 -29.97 -16.18 -12.69
C THR A 345 -29.80 -16.17 -11.17
N HIS A 346 -28.57 -16.13 -10.65
CA HIS A 346 -28.31 -16.05 -9.21
C HIS A 346 -28.62 -14.69 -8.57
N VAL A 347 -28.79 -13.64 -9.39
CA VAL A 347 -29.14 -12.28 -8.95
C VAL A 347 -30.60 -11.97 -9.29
N ASN A 348 -31.06 -12.34 -10.49
CA ASN A 348 -32.35 -11.90 -11.03
C ASN A 348 -33.37 -13.02 -11.29
N ASN A 349 -33.02 -14.30 -11.06
CA ASN A 349 -33.85 -15.48 -11.32
C ASN A 349 -34.45 -15.57 -12.74
N TYR A 350 -33.77 -15.02 -13.74
CA TYR A 350 -34.26 -14.98 -15.13
C TYR A 350 -33.20 -15.40 -16.14
N ARG A 351 -32.25 -14.52 -16.47
CA ARG A 351 -31.20 -14.76 -17.48
C ARG A 351 -30.06 -13.77 -17.33
N TRP A 352 -28.99 -13.99 -18.08
CA TRP A 352 -27.93 -13.00 -18.24
C TRP A 352 -28.45 -11.68 -18.85
N ILE A 353 -28.21 -10.58 -18.16
CA ILE A 353 -28.54 -9.22 -18.60
C ILE A 353 -27.33 -8.33 -18.33
N ARG A 354 -26.95 -7.52 -19.32
CA ARG A 354 -25.92 -6.50 -19.14
C ARG A 354 -26.40 -5.45 -18.13
N GLY A 355 -25.61 -5.18 -17.10
CA GLY A 355 -25.83 -4.06 -16.19
C GLY A 355 -25.16 -2.78 -16.70
N PHE A 356 -24.85 -1.85 -15.80
CA PHE A 356 -24.06 -0.69 -16.19
C PHE A 356 -22.61 -1.11 -16.49
N ASN A 357 -22.00 -0.44 -17.46
CA ASN A 357 -20.68 -0.79 -17.96
C ASN A 357 -19.99 0.47 -18.46
N ASP A 358 -19.39 1.19 -17.52
CA ASP A 358 -18.69 2.44 -17.82
C ASP A 358 -17.30 2.14 -18.38
N TYR A 359 -16.69 1.03 -17.95
CA TYR A 359 -15.34 0.64 -18.37
C TYR A 359 -15.25 0.36 -19.87
N ASP A 360 -16.12 -0.48 -20.45
CA ASP A 360 -16.03 -0.81 -21.88
C ASP A 360 -16.41 0.40 -22.75
N ASN A 361 -17.36 1.23 -22.29
CA ASN A 361 -17.73 2.48 -22.96
C ASN A 361 -16.55 3.47 -22.97
N TRP A 362 -15.86 3.62 -21.84
CA TRP A 362 -14.65 4.42 -21.76
C TRP A 362 -13.55 3.83 -22.65
N GLN A 363 -13.32 2.52 -22.60
CA GLN A 363 -12.27 1.85 -23.36
C GLN A 363 -12.48 1.99 -24.87
N ALA A 364 -13.73 1.93 -25.35
CA ALA A 364 -14.08 2.12 -26.76
C ALA A 364 -14.03 3.59 -27.21
N SER A 365 -13.93 4.55 -26.28
CA SER A 365 -13.89 5.99 -26.60
C SER A 365 -12.50 6.45 -27.05
N GLY A 366 -12.43 7.66 -27.63
CA GLY A 366 -11.16 8.29 -27.99
C GLY A 366 -10.33 8.77 -26.79
N VAL A 367 -10.90 8.82 -25.59
CA VAL A 367 -10.19 9.24 -24.37
C VAL A 367 -9.24 8.13 -23.88
N SER A 368 -9.57 6.87 -24.14
CA SER A 368 -8.76 5.73 -23.66
C SER A 368 -7.45 5.55 -24.43
N GLY A 369 -7.36 6.03 -25.67
CA GLY A 369 -6.26 5.70 -26.58
C GLY A 369 -6.41 4.36 -27.31
N PHE A 370 -7.45 3.57 -27.04
CA PHE A 370 -7.62 2.20 -27.55
C PHE A 370 -8.87 1.96 -28.41
N GLY A 371 -9.83 2.88 -28.43
CA GLY A 371 -10.99 2.85 -29.31
C GLY A 371 -10.61 2.71 -30.80
N ALA A 372 -11.01 1.60 -31.42
CA ALA A 372 -10.67 1.29 -32.82
C ALA A 372 -11.20 2.32 -33.85
N ARG A 373 -12.20 3.12 -33.47
CA ARG A 373 -12.86 4.10 -34.34
C ARG A 373 -12.45 5.55 -34.05
N SER A 374 -11.58 5.78 -33.08
CA SER A 374 -11.23 7.12 -32.64
C SER A 374 -9.94 7.61 -33.29
N PHE A 375 -9.86 8.92 -33.50
CA PHE A 375 -8.63 9.60 -33.89
C PHE A 375 -7.91 10.08 -32.63
N TYR A 376 -6.59 9.92 -32.60
CA TYR A 376 -5.76 10.31 -31.46
C TYR A 376 -4.73 11.34 -31.88
N TYR A 377 -4.61 12.38 -31.08
CA TYR A 377 -3.43 13.24 -31.13
C TYR A 377 -2.28 12.57 -30.38
N PRO A 378 -1.02 12.74 -30.82
CA PRO A 378 0.12 12.24 -30.08
C PRO A 378 0.18 12.90 -28.69
N PRO A 379 0.66 12.18 -27.66
CA PRO A 379 0.72 12.71 -26.28
C PRO A 379 1.68 13.89 -26.12
N LYS A 380 2.52 14.17 -27.12
CA LYS A 380 3.30 15.39 -27.26
C LYS A 380 3.16 15.89 -28.70
N PRO A 381 3.04 17.22 -28.93
CA PRO A 381 2.91 17.81 -30.26
C PRO A 381 4.01 17.42 -31.22
#